data_AF-A0A0V0YUP9-F1
#
_entry.id   AF-A0A0V0YUP9-F1
#
_cell.length_a   1.000
_cell.length_b   1.000
_cell.length_c   1.000
_cell.angle_alpha   90.00
_cell.angle_beta   90.00
_cell.angle_gamma   90.00
#
_symmetry.space_group_name_H-M   'P 1'
#
loop_
_entity.id
_entity.type
_entity.pdbx_description
1 polymer ?
#
loop_
_entity_poly.entity_id
_entity_poly.type
_entity_poly.pdbx_seq_one_letter_code
_entity_poly.pdbx_strand_id
1 'polypeptide(L)'
;MLEEYCRQNNWGMPRYHLVSSGSSDGNDENTLYAYRVEVPSLLPTYGSFLPREMVSERQEAQELAARFVLSQLGISLATTGSN
;
A
#
# COMPACT_ATOMS: atom_id res chain seq x y z
N MET A 1 -1.97 6.78 -10.19
CA MET A 1 -0.57 6.45 -10.60
C MET A 1 -0.30 4.95 -10.53
N LEU A 2 -0.43 4.31 -9.36
CA LEU A 2 -0.21 2.86 -9.22
C LEU A 2 -1.07 2.02 -10.18
N GLU A 3 -2.36 2.34 -10.28
CA GLU A 3 -3.31 1.61 -11.12
C GLU A 3 -2.93 1.63 -12.62
N GLU A 4 -2.42 2.76 -13.10
CA GLU A 4 -2.02 2.92 -14.49
C GLU A 4 -0.74 2.14 -14.81
N TYR A 5 0.18 2.07 -13.84
CA TYR A 5 1.39 1.25 -13.95
C TYR A 5 1.06 -0.24 -13.91
N CYS A 6 0.17 -0.66 -13.00
CA CYS A 6 -0.29 -2.04 -12.94
C CYS A 6 -1.02 -2.42 -14.23
N ARG A 7 -1.83 -1.52 -14.79
CA ARG A 7 -2.51 -1.73 -16.08
C ARG A 7 -1.51 -1.88 -17.24
N GLN A 8 -0.48 -1.03 -17.31
CA GLN A 8 0.55 -1.13 -18.35
C GLN A 8 1.37 -2.43 -18.26
N ASN A 9 1.68 -2.88 -17.05
CA ASN A 9 2.49 -4.09 -16.83
C ASN A 9 1.66 -5.39 -16.91
N ASN A 10 0.39 -5.34 -17.33
CA ASN A 10 -0.54 -6.47 -17.25
C ASN A 10 -0.67 -7.04 -15.83
N TRP A 11 -0.43 -6.21 -14.80
CA TRP A 11 -0.50 -6.63 -13.42
C TRP A 11 -1.93 -6.70 -12.85
N GLY A 12 -2.91 -6.20 -13.60
CA GLY A 12 -4.31 -6.13 -13.15
C GLY A 12 -4.55 -4.99 -12.17
N MET A 13 -5.80 -4.75 -11.77
CA MET A 13 -6.14 -3.65 -10.87
C MET A 13 -5.69 -3.97 -9.43
N PRO A 14 -4.91 -3.09 -8.78
CA PRO A 14 -4.54 -3.27 -7.37
C PRO A 14 -5.78 -3.14 -6.47
N ARG A 15 -5.97 -4.09 -5.56
CA ARG A 15 -7.03 -4.09 -4.53
C ARG A 15 -6.50 -3.50 -3.24
N TYR A 16 -7.18 -2.47 -2.75
CA TYR A 16 -6.88 -1.86 -1.45
C TYR A 16 -7.78 -2.47 -0.37
N HIS A 17 -7.14 -2.98 0.67
CA HIS A 17 -7.76 -3.62 1.81
C HIS A 17 -7.39 -2.83 3.06
N LEU A 18 -8.37 -2.17 3.67
CA LEU A 18 -8.16 -1.47 4.94
C LEU A 18 -7.93 -2.51 6.04
N VAL A 19 -6.80 -2.37 6.74
CA VAL A 19 -6.42 -3.16 7.90
C VAL A 19 -6.36 -2.20 9.09
N SER A 20 -7.23 -2.40 10.06
CA SER A 20 -7.19 -1.68 11.32
C SER A 20 -6.67 -2.62 12.40
N SER A 21 -5.55 -2.27 13.02
CA SER A 21 -5.03 -2.97 14.18
C SER A 21 -5.35 -2.13 15.42
N GLY A 22 -6.54 -2.38 15.96
CA GLY A 22 -6.98 -1.84 17.25
C GLY A 22 -7.36 -3.01 18.14
N SER A 23 -6.99 -2.95 19.42
CA SER A 23 -7.50 -3.88 20.42
C SER A 23 -9.03 -3.81 20.38
N SER A 24 -9.72 -4.94 20.24
CA SER A 24 -11.19 -5.02 20.23
C SER A 24 -11.85 -4.65 21.57
N ASP A 25 -11.12 -3.99 22.46
CA ASP A 25 -11.49 -3.59 23.82
C ASP A 25 -11.52 -2.05 23.92
N GLY A 26 -12.40 -1.42 23.15
CA GLY A 26 -13.11 -0.18 23.49
C GLY A 26 -12.37 1.10 23.88
N ASN A 27 -11.05 1.22 23.72
CA ASN A 27 -10.32 2.48 23.94
C ASN A 27 -9.58 2.92 22.67
N ASP A 28 -10.32 3.63 21.82
CA ASP A 28 -9.94 4.18 20.51
C ASP A 28 -8.92 5.35 20.56
N GLU A 29 -7.93 5.34 21.47
CA GLU A 29 -6.84 6.34 21.43
C GLU A 29 -5.64 5.88 20.60
N ASN A 30 -5.51 4.58 20.29
CA ASN A 30 -4.36 4.07 19.54
C ASN A 30 -4.73 3.05 18.44
N THR A 31 -5.92 3.18 17.86
CA THR A 31 -6.29 2.37 16.69
C THR A 31 -5.43 2.78 15.50
N LEU A 32 -4.57 1.87 15.04
CA LEU A 32 -3.73 2.11 13.88
C LEU A 32 -4.41 1.57 12.62
N TYR A 33 -4.39 2.37 11.56
CA TYR A 33 -4.86 2.06 10.23
C TYR A 33 -3.67 1.78 9.31
N ALA A 34 -3.84 0.79 8.46
CA ALA A 34 -2.94 0.47 7.36
C ALA A 34 -3.78 0.09 6.14
N TYR A 35 -3.27 0.36 4.95
CA TYR A 35 -3.87 -0.14 3.71
C TYR A 35 -2.97 -1.24 3.14
N ARG A 36 -3.51 -2.44 3.02
CA ARG A 36 -2.91 -3.51 2.24
C ARG A 36 -3.25 -3.31 0.78
N VAL A 37 -2.27 -3.41 -0.10
CA VAL A 37 -2.50 -3.39 -1.54
C VAL A 37 -2.16 -4.74 -2.12
N GLU A 38 -3.09 -5.33 -2.85
CA GLU A 38 -2.94 -6.64 -3.46
C GLU A 38 -3.02 -6.52 -4.97
N VAL A 39 -2.00 -6.99 -5.66
CA VAL A 39 -1.89 -6.96 -7.11
C VAL A 39 -2.05 -8.39 -7.62
N PRO A 40 -3.21 -8.74 -8.21
CA PRO A 40 -3.57 -10.13 -8.48
C PRO A 40 -2.70 -10.83 -9.53
N SER A 41 -2.02 -10.10 -10.42
CA SER A 41 -1.14 -10.73 -11.40
C SER A 41 0.32 -10.84 -10.95
N LEU A 42 0.66 -10.27 -9.79
CA LEU A 42 1.94 -10.59 -9.15
C LEU A 42 1.76 -11.91 -8.38
N LEU A 43 2.80 -12.75 -8.38
CA LEU A 43 2.79 -14.04 -7.68
C LEU A 43 2.29 -13.85 -6.24
N PRO A 44 1.46 -14.73 -5.67
CA PRO A 44 0.86 -14.53 -4.33
C PRO A 44 1.87 -14.29 -3.21
N THR A 45 3.13 -14.70 -3.39
CA THR A 45 4.25 -14.44 -2.48
C THR A 45 4.80 -12.99 -2.56
N TYR A 46 4.56 -12.29 -3.66
CA TYR A 46 5.00 -10.91 -3.96
C TYR A 46 3.84 -9.97 -4.33
N GLY A 47 2.63 -10.48 -4.46
CA GLY A 47 1.44 -9.74 -4.89
C GLY A 47 0.68 -9.10 -3.76
N SER A 48 1.08 -9.32 -2.50
CA SER A 48 0.51 -8.60 -1.35
C SER A 48 1.55 -7.65 -0.76
N PHE A 49 1.30 -6.36 -0.90
CA PHE A 49 2.08 -5.31 -0.30
C PHE A 49 1.31 -4.76 0.89
N LEU A 50 1.74 -5.13 2.08
CA LEU A 50 1.23 -4.55 3.31
C LEU A 50 2.37 -3.72 3.93
N PRO A 51 2.22 -2.39 4.05
CA PRO A 51 3.16 -1.61 4.83
C PRO A 51 3.13 -2.14 6.27
N ARG A 52 4.32 -2.41 6.83
CA ARG A 52 4.46 -2.81 8.24
C ARG A 52 4.19 -1.65 9.19
N GLU A 53 4.29 -0.43 8.67
CA GLU A 53 3.87 0.80 9.34
C GLU A 53 2.35 0.91 9.31
N MET A 54 1.78 1.07 10.51
CA MET A 54 0.39 1.39 10.72
C MET A 54 0.34 2.74 11.42
N VAL A 55 -0.60 3.59 11.05
CA VAL A 55 -0.68 4.99 11.49
C VAL A 55 -2.07 5.32 11.98
N SER A 56 -2.20 6.26 12.91
CA SER A 56 -3.49 6.61 13.51
C SER A 56 -4.44 7.31 12.53
N GLU A 57 -3.94 7.81 11.40
CA GLU A 57 -4.72 8.48 10.37
C GLU A 57 -4.93 7.59 9.13
N ARG A 58 -6.19 7.47 8.67
CA ARG A 58 -6.49 6.70 7.45
C ARG A 58 -5.86 7.31 6.20
N GLN A 59 -5.75 8.63 6.14
CA GLN A 59 -5.20 9.33 4.98
C GLN A 59 -3.71 9.01 4.83
N GLU A 60 -2.94 9.17 5.91
CA GLU A 60 -1.54 8.76 6.00
C GLU A 60 -1.36 7.27 5.68
N ALA A 61 -2.23 6.41 6.20
CA ALA A 61 -2.17 4.96 5.95
C ALA A 61 -2.31 4.62 4.47
N GLN A 62 -3.20 5.33 3.77
CA GLN A 62 -3.44 5.15 2.35
C GLN A 62 -2.25 5.63 1.52
N GLU A 63 -1.68 6.79 1.87
CA GLU A 63 -0.50 7.34 1.21
C GLU A 63 0.74 6.47 1.41
N LEU A 64 0.97 5.99 2.64
CA LEU A 64 2.03 5.03 2.96
C LEU A 64 1.90 3.76 2.14
N ALA A 65 0.70 3.18 2.06
CA ALA A 65 0.46 1.98 1.28
C ALA A 65 0.74 2.18 -0.21
N ALA A 66 0.21 3.26 -0.79
CA ALA A 66 0.47 3.60 -2.18
C ALA A 66 1.97 3.80 -2.43
N ARG A 67 2.66 4.54 -1.57
CA ARG A 67 4.10 4.83 -1.70
C ARG A 67 4.95 3.59 -1.50
N PHE A 68 4.60 2.71 -0.56
CA PHE A 68 5.28 1.46 -0.31
C PHE A 68 5.19 0.53 -1.53
N VAL A 69 4.00 0.41 -2.14
CA VAL A 69 3.83 -0.40 -3.35
C VAL A 69 4.61 0.21 -4.50
N LEU A 70 4.48 1.52 -4.74
CA LEU A 70 5.24 2.20 -5.78
C LEU A 70 6.75 1.95 -5.61
N SER A 71 7.27 2.09 -4.39
CA SER A 71 8.68 1.82 -4.09
C SER A 71 9.07 0.35 -4.32
N GLN A 72 8.23 -0.60 -3.94
CA GLN A 72 8.47 -2.03 -4.19
C GLN A 72 8.46 -2.39 -5.67
N LEU A 73 7.61 -1.73 -6.45
CA LEU A 73 7.57 -1.88 -7.90
C LEU A 73 8.74 -1.16 -8.61
N GLY A 74 9.65 -0.53 -7.86
CA GLY A 74 10.74 0.29 -8.40
C GLY A 74 10.27 1.63 -8.96
N ILE A 75 9.00 1.99 -8.74
CA ILE A 75 8.40 3.27 -9.08
C ILE A 75 8.72 4.24 -7.93
N SER A 76 9.99 4.59 -7.80
CA SER A 76 10.39 5.63 -6.88
C SER A 76 9.82 6.96 -7.39
N LEU A 77 8.93 7.59 -6.60
CA LEU A 77 8.59 9.00 -6.78
C LEU A 77 9.82 9.92 -6.56
N ALA A 78 10.93 9.35 -6.07
CA ALA A 78 12.24 9.98 -6.08
C ALA A 78 12.79 9.99 -7.51
N THR A 79 12.57 11.12 -8.18
CA THR A 79 13.49 11.73 -9.14
C THR A 79 13.93 10.79 -10.27
N THR A 80 13.44 11.03 -11.49
CA THR A 80 14.32 11.58 -12.53
C THR A 80 15.57 12.23 -11.91
N GLY A 81 16.58 11.40 -11.67
CA GLY A 81 17.97 11.75 -11.57
C GLY A 81 18.58 11.26 -12.86
N SER A 82 18.13 11.82 -13.98
CA SER A 82 18.80 11.66 -15.24
C SER A 82 20.16 12.35 -15.13
N ASN A 83 21.19 11.57 -15.40
CA ASN A 83 22.51 11.97 -15.92
C ASN A 83 23.57 12.47 -14.93
#